data_AF-A0A443QS78-F1
#
_entry.id   AF-A0A443QS78-F1
#
_cell.length_a   1.000
_cell.length_b   1.000
_cell.length_c   1.000
_cell.angle_alpha   90.00
_cell.angle_beta   90.00
_cell.angle_gamma   90.00
#
_symmetry.space_group_name_H-M   'P 1'
#
loop_
_entity.id
_entity.type
_entity.pdbx_description
1 polymer ?
#
loop_
_entity_poly.entity_id
_entity_poly.type
_entity_poly.pdbx_seq_one_letter_code
_entity_poly.pdbx_strand_id
1 'polypeptide(L)'
;MHNYSSIKWFCFSNEDEDVDIALCDMLHFISSAFELLRRNLANSLFEEISVTITREINKMFLEDVIAKNTFNNEGAKRVANDVNKSFLSMLRIFIDNPESHCVELLEACKLLSLEKGTSILLQEALKFDNDKAVEETLNELSIKVLPVEMAACVLRNKII
;
A
#
# COMPACT_ATOMS: atom_id res chain seq x y z
N MET A 1 -12.77 -15.85 -9.05
CA MET A 1 -12.21 -15.03 -7.96
C MET A 1 -11.39 -13.95 -8.63
N HIS A 2 -11.80 -12.69 -8.50
CA HIS A 2 -11.12 -11.58 -9.16
C HIS A 2 -9.80 -11.33 -8.42
N ASN A 3 -8.68 -11.26 -9.14
CA ASN A 3 -7.39 -11.04 -8.52
C ASN A 3 -7.09 -9.54 -8.45
N TYR A 4 -7.09 -8.98 -7.23
CA TYR A 4 -6.82 -7.56 -6.99
C TYR A 4 -5.45 -7.12 -7.54
N SER A 5 -4.43 -7.99 -7.53
CA SER A 5 -3.10 -7.66 -8.07
C SER A 5 -3.07 -7.51 -9.60
N SER A 6 -4.12 -7.97 -10.29
CA SER A 6 -4.26 -7.91 -11.75
C SER A 6 -5.09 -6.73 -12.27
N ILE A 7 -5.55 -5.86 -11.37
CA ILE A 7 -6.27 -4.64 -11.71
C ILE A 7 -5.39 -3.74 -12.58
N LYS A 8 -5.98 -3.17 -13.64
CA LYS A 8 -5.28 -2.23 -14.53
C LYS A 8 -5.29 -0.82 -13.95
N TRP A 9 -4.43 -0.58 -12.98
CA TRP A 9 -4.34 0.68 -12.23
C TRP A 9 -4.13 1.93 -13.11
N PHE A 10 -3.49 1.79 -14.27
CA PHE A 10 -3.30 2.89 -15.23
C PHE A 10 -4.56 3.25 -16.02
N CYS A 11 -5.63 2.46 -15.96
CA CYS A 11 -6.89 2.70 -16.67
C CYS A 11 -7.92 3.48 -15.85
N PHE A 12 -7.67 3.76 -14.56
CA PHE A 12 -8.64 4.44 -13.71
C PHE A 12 -8.90 5.87 -14.15
N SER A 13 -10.15 6.28 -14.01
CA SER A 13 -10.66 7.63 -14.29
C SER A 13 -11.36 8.21 -13.05
N ASN A 14 -11.67 9.51 -13.08
CA ASN A 14 -12.37 10.18 -11.98
C ASN A 14 -13.80 9.66 -11.75
N GLU A 15 -14.38 8.92 -12.69
CA GLU A 15 -15.75 8.39 -12.60
C GLU A 15 -15.82 7.05 -11.85
N ASP A 16 -14.67 6.44 -11.57
CA ASP A 16 -14.56 5.14 -10.90
C ASP A 16 -14.62 5.30 -9.36
N GLU A 17 -15.80 5.71 -8.85
CA GLU A 17 -16.04 5.87 -7.41
C GLU A 17 -16.38 4.55 -6.68
N ASP A 18 -16.87 3.54 -7.41
CA ASP A 18 -17.32 2.27 -6.82
C ASP A 18 -16.17 1.41 -6.34
N VAL A 19 -16.32 0.75 -5.17
CA VAL A 19 -15.33 -0.19 -4.61
C VAL A 19 -15.14 -1.37 -5.56
N ASP A 20 -13.87 -1.74 -5.84
CA ASP A 20 -13.57 -2.85 -6.75
C ASP A 20 -14.02 -4.17 -6.11
N ILE A 21 -14.74 -4.98 -6.88
CA ILE A 21 -15.24 -6.29 -6.44
C ILE A 21 -14.10 -7.19 -5.95
N ALA A 22 -12.93 -7.14 -6.60
CA ALA A 22 -11.76 -7.90 -6.20
C ALA A 22 -11.24 -7.50 -4.81
N LEU A 23 -11.32 -6.20 -4.47
CA LEU A 23 -10.97 -5.73 -3.12
C LEU A 23 -11.99 -6.22 -2.10
N CYS A 24 -13.28 -6.09 -2.40
CA CYS A 24 -14.35 -6.56 -1.52
C CYS A 24 -14.21 -8.06 -1.21
N ASP A 25 -14.00 -8.89 -2.24
CA ASP A 25 -13.78 -10.33 -2.09
C ASP A 25 -12.57 -10.62 -1.20
N MET A 26 -11.44 -9.93 -1.44
CA MET A 26 -10.22 -10.07 -0.64
C MET A 26 -10.45 -9.69 0.83
N LEU A 27 -11.01 -8.51 1.09
CA LEU A 27 -11.22 -8.01 2.46
C LEU A 27 -12.23 -8.87 3.21
N HIS A 28 -13.28 -9.35 2.55
CA HIS A 28 -14.24 -10.26 3.15
C HIS A 28 -13.60 -11.60 3.56
N PHE A 29 -12.75 -12.15 2.68
CA PHE A 29 -12.01 -13.37 2.99
C PHE A 29 -11.07 -13.16 4.19
N ILE A 30 -10.28 -12.08 4.19
CA ILE A 30 -9.35 -11.76 5.29
C ILE A 30 -10.12 -11.58 6.60
N SER A 31 -11.17 -10.76 6.61
CA SER A 31 -11.98 -10.50 7.79
C SER A 31 -12.59 -11.80 8.36
N SER A 32 -13.09 -12.68 7.49
CA SER A 32 -13.63 -13.98 7.90
C SER A 32 -12.57 -14.89 8.53
N ALA A 33 -11.34 -14.88 7.98
CA ALA A 33 -10.22 -15.62 8.54
C ALA A 33 -9.81 -15.07 9.92
N PHE A 34 -9.74 -13.75 10.08
CA PHE A 34 -9.44 -13.11 11.36
C PHE A 34 -10.52 -13.43 12.42
N GLU A 35 -11.80 -13.37 12.06
CA GLU A 35 -12.89 -13.79 12.95
C GLU A 35 -12.76 -15.25 13.39
N LEU A 36 -12.43 -16.15 12.46
CA LEU A 36 -12.23 -17.55 12.77
C LEU A 36 -11.06 -17.73 13.76
N LEU A 37 -9.92 -17.08 13.51
CA LEU A 37 -8.75 -17.14 14.38
C LEU A 37 -9.06 -16.58 15.77
N ARG A 38 -9.73 -15.42 15.84
CA ARG A 38 -10.10 -14.78 17.11
C ARG A 38 -11.02 -15.65 17.97
N ARG A 39 -11.90 -16.43 17.35
CA ARG A 39 -12.83 -17.33 18.06
C ARG A 39 -12.18 -18.61 18.57
N ASN A 40 -11.09 -19.05 17.95
CA ASN A 40 -10.49 -20.38 18.19
C ASN A 40 -9.13 -20.34 18.87
N LEU A 41 -8.51 -19.17 18.98
CA LEU A 41 -7.20 -18.99 19.62
C LEU A 41 -7.33 -18.24 20.94
N ALA A 42 -6.38 -18.47 21.85
CA ALA A 42 -6.19 -17.59 23.00
C ALA A 42 -5.78 -16.19 22.51
N ASN A 43 -6.21 -15.13 23.23
CA ASN A 43 -5.98 -13.75 22.81
C ASN A 43 -4.52 -13.44 22.50
N SER A 44 -3.58 -13.89 23.34
CA SER A 44 -2.14 -13.66 23.12
C SER A 44 -1.63 -14.28 21.82
N LEU A 45 -2.14 -15.47 21.45
CA LEU A 45 -1.76 -16.14 20.21
C LEU A 45 -2.42 -15.48 19.01
N PHE A 46 -3.67 -15.02 19.15
CA PHE A 46 -4.35 -14.25 18.12
C PHE A 46 -3.62 -12.94 17.82
N GLU A 47 -3.21 -12.19 18.86
CA GLU A 47 -2.43 -10.95 18.70
C GLU A 47 -1.13 -11.21 17.92
N GLU A 48 -0.36 -12.25 18.26
CA GLU A 48 0.89 -12.57 17.55
C GLU A 48 0.66 -12.99 16.08
N ILE A 49 -0.33 -13.86 15.84
CA ILE A 49 -0.66 -14.33 14.50
C ILE A 49 -1.23 -13.22 13.63
N SER A 50 -2.10 -12.37 14.19
CA SER A 50 -2.74 -11.28 13.45
C SER A 50 -1.72 -10.28 12.93
N VAL A 51 -0.70 -9.92 13.73
CA VAL A 51 0.42 -9.07 13.29
C VAL A 51 1.21 -9.74 12.17
N THR A 52 1.47 -11.05 12.29
CA THR A 52 2.20 -11.80 11.26
C THR A 52 1.43 -11.85 9.94
N ILE A 53 0.12 -12.14 9.97
CA ILE A 53 -0.73 -12.15 8.79
C ILE A 53 -0.80 -10.76 8.16
N THR A 54 -0.95 -9.70 8.96
CA THR A 54 -0.94 -8.31 8.48
C THR A 54 0.36 -8.00 7.73
N ARG A 55 1.52 -8.45 8.25
CA ARG A 55 2.81 -8.25 7.57
C ARG A 55 2.86 -8.93 6.20
N GLU A 56 2.36 -10.16 6.08
CA GLU A 56 2.32 -10.87 4.80
C GLU A 56 1.35 -10.21 3.80
N ILE A 57 0.22 -9.69 4.28
CA ILE A 57 -0.71 -8.93 3.43
C ILE A 57 -0.06 -7.63 2.95
N ASN A 58 0.65 -6.92 3.82
CA ASN A 58 1.38 -5.70 3.45
C ASN A 58 2.44 -5.99 2.39
N LYS A 59 3.16 -7.10 2.53
CA LYS A 59 4.12 -7.57 1.53
C LYS A 59 3.44 -7.84 0.19
N MET A 60 2.27 -8.47 0.16
CA MET A 60 1.50 -8.67 -1.06
C MET A 60 1.10 -7.33 -1.71
N PHE A 61 0.64 -6.33 -0.94
CA PHE A 61 0.37 -5.00 -1.50
C PHE A 61 1.63 -4.37 -2.11
N LEU A 62 2.77 -4.44 -1.43
CA LEU A 62 4.03 -3.87 -1.93
C LEU A 62 4.56 -4.61 -3.15
N GLU A 63 4.68 -5.93 -3.09
CA GLU A 63 5.35 -6.75 -4.10
C GLU A 63 4.46 -7.13 -5.28
N ASP A 64 3.17 -7.39 -5.05
CA ASP A 64 2.26 -7.90 -6.07
C ASP A 64 1.38 -6.81 -6.68
N VAL A 65 1.03 -5.79 -5.90
CA VAL A 65 0.20 -4.67 -6.40
C VAL A 65 1.09 -3.53 -6.84
N ILE A 66 1.88 -2.94 -5.94
CA ILE A 66 2.63 -1.71 -6.20
C ILE A 66 3.83 -1.96 -7.12
N ALA A 67 4.69 -2.94 -6.82
CA ALA A 67 5.93 -3.15 -7.57
C ALA A 67 5.70 -3.69 -8.99
N LYS A 68 4.62 -4.45 -9.23
CA LYS A 68 4.34 -5.12 -10.51
C LYS A 68 3.40 -4.36 -11.45
N ASN A 69 2.84 -3.23 -11.02
CA ASN A 69 1.90 -2.47 -11.82
C ASN A 69 2.37 -1.04 -12.06
N THR A 70 1.79 -0.41 -13.07
CA THR A 70 1.95 1.02 -13.34
C THR A 70 0.67 1.77 -13.01
N PHE A 71 0.80 2.98 -12.48
CA PHE A 71 -0.30 3.78 -11.97
C PHE A 71 -0.36 5.12 -12.70
N ASN A 72 -1.56 5.54 -13.09
CA ASN A 72 -1.83 6.95 -13.34
C ASN A 72 -2.19 7.63 -12.01
N ASN A 73 -2.49 8.94 -12.02
CA ASN A 73 -2.82 9.67 -10.80
C ASN A 73 -4.07 9.14 -10.09
N GLU A 74 -5.10 8.72 -10.84
CA GLU A 74 -6.35 8.24 -10.24
C GLU A 74 -6.21 6.83 -9.67
N GLY A 75 -5.51 5.93 -10.37
CA GLY A 75 -5.16 4.62 -9.86
C GLY A 75 -4.27 4.69 -8.62
N ALA A 76 -3.32 5.63 -8.57
CA ALA A 76 -2.48 5.89 -7.40
C ALA A 76 -3.32 6.32 -6.19
N LYS A 77 -4.22 7.30 -6.37
CA LYS A 77 -5.16 7.71 -5.32
C LYS A 77 -6.08 6.57 -4.91
N ARG A 78 -6.49 5.74 -5.87
CA ARG A 78 -7.41 4.64 -5.62
C ARG A 78 -6.78 3.58 -4.73
N VAL A 79 -5.60 3.06 -5.07
CA VAL A 79 -4.92 2.08 -4.21
C VAL A 79 -4.59 2.67 -2.83
N ALA A 80 -4.25 3.97 -2.77
CA ALA A 80 -4.04 4.64 -1.48
C ALA A 80 -5.34 4.70 -0.66
N ASN A 81 -6.50 4.97 -1.27
CA ASN A 81 -7.79 4.90 -0.59
C ASN A 81 -8.15 3.48 -0.16
N ASP A 82 -7.94 2.48 -1.02
CA ASP A 82 -8.20 1.08 -0.71
C ASP A 82 -7.42 0.64 0.54
N VAL A 83 -6.14 1.03 0.64
CA VAL A 83 -5.31 0.79 1.83
C VAL A 83 -5.81 1.58 3.04
N ASN A 84 -5.91 2.91 2.92
CA ASN A 84 -6.15 3.79 4.08
C ASN A 84 -7.58 3.72 4.62
N LYS A 85 -8.57 3.59 3.74
CA LYS A 85 -10.00 3.67 4.10
C LYS A 85 -10.67 2.31 4.21
N SER A 86 -10.21 1.31 3.47
CA SER A 86 -10.84 -0.02 3.46
C SER A 86 -10.03 -1.02 4.27
N PHE A 87 -8.77 -1.26 3.89
CA PHE A 87 -7.94 -2.28 4.53
C PHE A 87 -7.60 -1.95 5.99
N LEU A 88 -7.10 -0.74 6.28
CA LEU A 88 -6.83 -0.32 7.65
C LEU A 88 -8.09 -0.31 8.53
N SER A 89 -9.21 0.19 8.01
CA SER A 89 -10.49 0.18 8.74
C SER A 89 -10.94 -1.23 9.10
N MET A 90 -10.75 -2.19 8.21
CA MET A 90 -11.02 -3.61 8.49
C MET A 90 -10.06 -4.14 9.57
N LEU A 91 -8.75 -3.86 9.48
CA LEU A 91 -7.78 -4.29 10.49
C LEU A 91 -8.06 -3.72 11.88
N ARG A 92 -8.55 -2.48 11.99
CA ARG A 92 -8.91 -1.84 13.27
C ARG A 92 -9.99 -2.58 14.07
N ILE A 93 -10.73 -3.50 13.44
CA ILE A 93 -11.70 -4.38 14.12
C ILE A 93 -10.97 -5.45 14.96
N PHE A 94 -9.74 -5.78 14.59
CA PHE A 94 -8.99 -6.94 15.09
C PHE A 94 -7.68 -6.58 15.78
N ILE A 95 -7.04 -5.49 15.37
CA ILE A 95 -5.70 -5.09 15.80
C ILE A 95 -5.76 -3.64 16.27
N ASP A 96 -5.19 -3.36 17.44
CA ASP A 96 -4.98 -2.00 17.93
C ASP A 96 -3.85 -1.31 17.15
N ASN A 97 -4.08 -0.07 16.70
CA ASN A 97 -3.09 0.74 15.96
C ASN A 97 -2.45 0.01 14.77
N PRO A 98 -3.24 -0.51 13.80
CA PRO A 98 -2.73 -1.30 12.68
C PRO A 98 -1.74 -0.52 11.79
N GLU A 99 -1.78 0.81 11.80
CA GLU A 99 -0.85 1.68 11.09
C GLU A 99 0.61 1.38 11.45
N SER A 100 0.88 1.05 12.71
CA SER A 100 2.22 0.71 13.20
C SER A 100 2.79 -0.57 12.57
N HIS A 101 1.93 -1.44 12.04
CA HIS A 101 2.32 -2.66 11.33
C HIS A 101 2.36 -2.47 9.80
N CYS A 102 1.88 -1.34 9.30
CA CYS A 102 1.73 -1.04 7.88
C CYS A 102 2.57 0.16 7.40
N VAL A 103 3.57 0.59 8.18
CA VAL A 103 4.31 1.84 7.92
C VAL A 103 4.90 1.90 6.51
N GLU A 104 5.58 0.85 6.06
CA GLU A 104 6.15 0.80 4.71
C GLU A 104 5.09 0.93 3.61
N LEU A 105 3.96 0.22 3.77
CA LEU A 105 2.85 0.30 2.81
C LEU A 105 2.25 1.71 2.77
N LEU A 106 2.10 2.36 3.93
CA LEU A 106 1.56 3.72 4.01
C LEU A 106 2.52 4.75 3.40
N GLU A 107 3.82 4.59 3.61
CA GLU A 107 4.85 5.41 2.98
C GLU A 107 4.88 5.20 1.45
N ALA A 108 4.74 3.96 0.98
CA ALA A 108 4.62 3.66 -0.45
C ALA A 108 3.38 4.32 -1.07
N CYS A 109 2.21 4.22 -0.43
CA CYS A 109 0.99 4.90 -0.88
C CYS A 109 1.16 6.42 -0.90
N LYS A 110 1.84 7.00 0.09
CA LYS A 110 2.15 8.43 0.14
C LYS A 110 3.04 8.86 -1.04
N LEU A 111 4.08 8.09 -1.30
CA LEU A 111 5.02 8.35 -2.41
C LEU A 111 4.34 8.22 -3.77
N LEU A 112 3.50 7.19 -3.95
CA LEU A 112 2.71 6.98 -5.16
C LEU A 112 1.70 8.13 -5.38
N SER A 113 1.17 8.72 -4.31
CA SER A 113 0.16 9.79 -4.34
C SER A 113 0.74 11.20 -4.41
N LEU A 114 2.05 11.37 -4.56
CA LEU A 114 2.68 12.69 -4.65
C LEU A 114 2.10 13.56 -5.78
N GLU A 115 2.25 14.87 -5.68
CA GLU A 115 1.94 15.74 -6.82
C GLU A 115 2.91 15.51 -7.97
N LYS A 116 2.43 15.73 -9.19
CA LYS A 116 3.18 15.49 -10.44
C LYS A 116 4.56 16.15 -10.41
N GLY A 117 4.64 17.42 -10.01
CA GLY A 117 5.90 18.17 -9.94
C GLY A 117 6.93 17.52 -9.01
N THR A 118 6.52 17.17 -7.80
CA THR A 118 7.39 16.50 -6.82
C THR A 118 7.83 15.13 -7.29
N SER A 119 6.92 14.35 -7.90
CA SER A 119 7.27 13.05 -8.49
C SER A 119 8.31 13.17 -9.60
N ILE A 120 8.22 14.18 -10.48
CA ILE A 120 9.22 14.41 -11.54
C ILE A 120 10.60 14.67 -10.95
N LEU A 121 10.69 15.61 -10.00
CA LEU A 121 11.98 15.99 -9.39
C LEU A 121 12.66 14.80 -8.70
N LEU A 122 11.89 13.99 -7.97
CA LEU A 122 12.39 12.76 -7.33
C LEU A 122 12.84 11.71 -8.35
N GLN A 123 12.07 11.50 -9.42
CA GLN A 123 12.48 10.58 -10.49
C GLN A 123 13.74 11.06 -11.21
N GLU A 124 13.94 12.37 -11.39
CA GLU A 124 15.16 12.93 -11.95
C GLU A 124 16.36 12.73 -11.02
N ALA A 125 16.20 13.03 -9.73
CA ALA A 125 17.25 12.80 -8.72
C ALA A 125 17.72 11.33 -8.70
N LEU A 126 16.77 10.39 -8.80
CA LEU A 126 17.05 8.95 -8.91
C LEU A 126 17.79 8.56 -10.20
N LYS A 127 17.57 9.27 -11.31
CA LYS A 127 18.26 8.98 -12.59
C LYS A 127 19.72 9.42 -12.60
N PHE A 128 20.06 10.41 -11.78
CA PHE A 128 21.42 10.95 -11.69
C PHE A 128 22.24 10.33 -10.54
N ASP A 129 21.81 9.19 -9.98
CA ASP A 129 22.41 8.51 -8.82
C ASP A 129 22.73 9.47 -7.67
N ASN A 130 21.86 10.46 -7.45
CA ASN A 130 22.02 11.42 -6.36
C ASN A 130 21.35 10.89 -5.10
N ASP A 131 21.86 9.76 -4.59
CA ASP A 131 21.28 9.02 -3.45
C ASP A 131 21.06 9.93 -2.23
N LYS A 132 22.00 10.85 -1.98
CA LYS A 132 21.88 11.81 -0.87
C LYS A 132 20.69 12.77 -1.04
N ALA A 133 20.48 13.30 -2.25
CA ALA A 133 19.32 14.18 -2.50
C ALA A 133 18.00 13.40 -2.44
N VAL A 134 18.00 12.13 -2.86
CA VAL A 134 16.85 11.24 -2.75
C VAL A 134 16.52 10.99 -1.27
N GLU A 135 17.50 10.62 -0.45
CA GLU A 135 17.32 10.43 0.98
C GLU A 135 16.85 11.71 1.70
N GLU A 136 17.43 12.86 1.39
CA GLU A 136 17.01 14.16 1.94
C GLU A 136 15.54 14.44 1.60
N THR A 137 15.15 14.24 0.34
CA THR A 137 13.77 14.47 -0.10
C THR A 137 12.79 13.45 0.51
N LEU A 138 13.16 12.17 0.61
CA LEU A 138 12.34 11.16 1.28
C LEU A 138 12.14 11.52 2.76
N ASN A 139 13.18 11.99 3.44
CA ASN A 139 13.11 12.44 4.82
C ASN A 139 12.20 13.67 4.99
N GLU A 140 12.28 14.66 4.10
CA GLU A 140 11.37 15.82 4.07
C GLU A 140 9.91 15.39 3.88
N LEU A 141 9.69 14.37 3.05
CA LEU A 141 8.39 13.73 2.86
C LEU A 141 8.01 12.79 4.01
N SER A 142 8.81 12.68 5.07
CA SER A 142 8.60 11.78 6.20
C SER A 142 8.46 10.32 5.80
N ILE A 143 9.22 9.88 4.80
CA ILE A 143 9.40 8.48 4.40
C ILE A 143 10.69 8.00 5.05
N LYS A 144 10.58 7.11 6.03
CA LYS A 144 11.70 6.73 6.92
C LYS A 144 11.93 5.23 6.99
N VAL A 145 10.91 4.42 6.69
CA VAL A 145 10.95 2.97 6.89
C VAL A 145 10.98 2.24 5.55
N LEU A 146 10.32 2.78 4.52
CA LEU A 146 10.29 2.21 3.19
C LEU A 146 11.71 2.09 2.61
N PRO A 147 12.15 0.89 2.20
CA PRO A 147 13.47 0.70 1.59
C PRO A 147 13.62 1.56 0.33
N VAL A 148 14.84 2.09 0.11
CA VAL A 148 15.13 3.01 -1.02
C VAL A 148 14.84 2.33 -2.36
N GLU A 149 15.10 1.03 -2.49
CA GLU A 149 14.82 0.26 -3.70
C GLU A 149 13.32 0.20 -4.00
N MET A 150 12.50 0.03 -2.96
CA MET A 150 11.05 0.04 -3.08
C MET A 150 10.53 1.44 -3.36
N ALA A 151 11.07 2.48 -2.70
CA ALA A 151 10.74 3.87 -2.99
C ALA A 151 11.03 4.24 -4.45
N ALA A 152 12.20 3.84 -4.96
CA ALA A 152 12.55 4.01 -6.37
C ALA A 152 11.61 3.23 -7.30
N CYS A 153 11.21 2.00 -6.91
CA CYS A 153 10.23 1.22 -7.67
C CYS A 153 8.87 1.91 -7.74
N VAL A 154 8.34 2.37 -6.60
CA VAL A 154 7.07 3.11 -6.51
C VAL A 154 7.09 4.34 -7.43
N LEU A 155 8.17 5.11 -7.38
CA LEU A 155 8.33 6.31 -8.20
C LEU A 155 8.35 5.96 -9.69
N ARG A 156 9.10 4.94 -10.11
CA ARG A 156 9.14 4.49 -11.53
C ARG A 156 7.79 3.99 -12.04
N ASN A 157 6.99 3.38 -11.17
CA ASN A 157 5.70 2.82 -11.54
C ASN A 157 4.61 3.87 -11.72
N LYS A 158 4.86 5.12 -11.34
CA LYS A 158 3.95 6.23 -11.58
C LYS A 158 4.15 6.85 -12.96
N ILE A 159 3.10 6.78 -13.78
CA ILE A 159 3.02 7.43 -15.08
C ILE A 159 2.65 8.90 -14.85
N ILE A 160 3.53 9.79 -15.26
CA ILE A 160 3.49 11.24 -15.04
C ILE A 160 2.77 11.97 -16.18
#